data_AF-A0A126PVS8-F1
#
_entry.id   AF-A0A126PVS8-F1
#
_cell.length_a   1.000
_cell.length_b   1.000
_cell.length_c   1.000
_cell.angle_alpha   90.00
_cell.angle_beta   90.00
_cell.angle_gamma   90.00
#
_symmetry.space_group_name_H-M   'P 1'
#
loop_
_entity.id
_entity.type
_entity.pdbx_description
1 polymer ?
#
loop_
_entity_poly.entity_id
_entity_poly.type
_entity_poly.pdbx_seq_one_letter_code
_entity_poly.pdbx_strand_id
1 'polypeptide(L)'
;MPIKFSNCHTFFEQAIFLIAVLGILLTIFSALAVFSNERKLEKFDWYIEALGPFHILISSKGLNSVGAKWRPVLLLAIIATISSFIALSYGGLCHARA
;
A
#
# COMPACT_ATOMS: atom_id res chain seq x y z
N MET A 1 4.51 9.42 -18.52
CA MET A 1 4.24 8.51 -19.66
C MET A 1 3.20 7.50 -19.22
N PRO A 2 2.11 7.27 -19.99
CA PRO A 2 1.09 6.29 -19.62
C PRO A 2 1.62 4.86 -19.79
N ILE A 3 1.42 4.03 -18.76
CA ILE A 3 1.77 2.60 -18.80
C ILE A 3 0.84 1.92 -19.79
N LYS A 4 1.37 1.37 -20.88
CA LYS A 4 0.60 0.59 -21.86
C LYS A 4 0.67 -0.89 -21.49
N PHE A 5 -0.35 -1.37 -20.79
CA PHE A 5 -0.46 -2.76 -20.30
C PHE A 5 -0.66 -3.81 -21.41
N SER A 6 -0.90 -3.41 -22.67
CA SER A 6 -1.17 -4.32 -23.79
C SER A 6 0.06 -5.11 -24.28
N ASN A 7 1.27 -4.72 -23.87
CA ASN A 7 2.52 -5.28 -24.41
C ASN A 7 3.26 -6.21 -23.43
N CYS A 8 2.70 -6.47 -22.24
CA CYS A 8 3.35 -7.32 -21.25
C CYS A 8 3.10 -8.81 -21.58
N HIS A 9 4.02 -9.42 -22.34
CA HIS A 9 3.91 -10.79 -22.87
C HIS A 9 4.70 -11.83 -22.06
N THR A 10 5.59 -11.41 -21.16
CA THR A 10 6.48 -12.34 -20.44
C THR A 10 5.81 -12.82 -19.14
N PHE A 11 5.90 -14.12 -18.81
CA PHE A 11 5.29 -14.71 -17.59
C PHE A 11 5.63 -13.93 -16.31
N PHE A 12 6.87 -13.42 -16.23
CA PHE A 12 7.35 -12.60 -15.13
C PHE A 12 6.58 -11.27 -14.96
N GLU A 13 6.17 -10.65 -16.06
CA GLU A 13 5.45 -9.36 -16.08
C GLU A 13 4.00 -9.52 -15.64
N GLN A 14 3.36 -10.58 -16.12
CA GLN A 14 2.03 -10.96 -15.67
C GLN A 14 2.03 -11.31 -14.18
N ALA A 15 3.06 -12.00 -13.69
CA ALA A 15 3.22 -12.29 -12.26
C ALA A 15 3.40 -11.01 -11.44
N ILE A 16 4.26 -10.08 -11.84
CA ILE A 16 4.46 -8.80 -11.13
C ILE A 16 3.18 -7.96 -11.17
N PHE A 17 2.50 -7.90 -12.31
CA PHE A 17 1.21 -7.20 -12.42
C PHE A 17 0.16 -7.79 -11.47
N LEU A 18 0.04 -9.12 -11.42
CA LEU A 18 -0.87 -9.79 -10.51
C LEU A 18 -0.51 -9.51 -9.04
N ILE A 19 0.78 -9.55 -8.68
CA ILE A 19 1.28 -9.19 -7.35
C ILE A 19 0.93 -7.74 -7.01
N ALA A 20 1.09 -6.80 -7.96
CA ALA A 20 0.74 -5.40 -7.77
C ALA A 20 -0.78 -5.23 -7.51
N VAL A 21 -1.63 -5.89 -8.30
CA VAL A 21 -3.10 -5.85 -8.11
C VAL A 21 -3.50 -6.44 -6.76
N LEU A 22 -2.94 -7.60 -6.40
CA LEU A 22 -3.17 -8.22 -5.09
C LEU A 22 -2.67 -7.34 -3.95
N GLY A 23 -1.51 -6.69 -4.12
CA GLY A 23 -0.95 -5.73 -3.16
C GLY A 23 -1.86 -4.53 -2.92
N ILE A 24 -2.44 -3.97 -3.99
CA ILE A 24 -3.44 -2.88 -3.89
C ILE A 24 -4.68 -3.36 -3.12
N LEU A 25 -5.23 -4.54 -3.46
CA LEU A 25 -6.38 -5.10 -2.76
C LEU A 25 -6.09 -5.33 -1.27
N LEU A 26 -4.92 -5.88 -0.95
CA LEU A 26 -4.50 -6.10 0.43
C LEU A 26 -4.32 -4.77 1.18
N THR A 27 -3.81 -3.75 0.51
CA THR A 27 -3.66 -2.39 1.06
C THR A 27 -5.03 -1.79 1.39
N ILE A 28 -6.00 -1.91 0.50
CA ILE A 28 -7.37 -1.41 0.74
C ILE A 28 -8.02 -2.15 1.90
N PHE A 29 -7.96 -3.49 1.92
CA PHE A 29 -8.58 -4.29 2.98
C PHE A 29 -7.96 -4.02 4.35
N SER A 30 -6.62 -3.99 4.41
CA SER A 30 -5.90 -3.68 5.64
C SER A 30 -6.10 -2.23 6.08
N ALA A 31 -6.20 -1.27 5.16
CA ALA A 31 -6.55 0.11 5.47
C ALA A 31 -7.95 0.18 6.10
N LEU A 32 -8.95 -0.46 5.50
CA LEU A 32 -10.30 -0.53 6.09
C LEU A 32 -10.29 -1.14 7.49
N ALA A 33 -9.57 -2.25 7.68
CA ALA A 33 -9.44 -2.89 8.99
C ALA A 33 -8.72 -1.99 10.01
N VAL A 34 -7.79 -1.15 9.58
CA VAL A 34 -7.06 -0.23 10.46
C VAL A 34 -7.91 1.00 10.80
N PHE A 35 -8.43 1.71 9.79
CA PHE A 35 -9.21 2.94 9.99
C PHE A 35 -10.56 2.69 10.68
N SER A 36 -11.23 1.55 10.44
CA SER A 36 -12.46 1.19 11.17
C SER A 36 -12.23 0.91 12.66
N ASN A 37 -10.98 0.69 13.06
CA ASN A 37 -10.57 0.35 14.41
C ASN A 37 -9.77 1.49 15.08
N GLU A 38 -9.84 2.69 14.53
CA GLU A 38 -9.40 3.90 15.20
C GLU A 38 -10.28 4.20 16.42
N ARG A 39 -9.64 4.52 17.54
CA ARG A 39 -10.31 5.07 18.71
C ARG A 39 -10.33 6.58 18.54
N LYS A 40 -11.45 7.22 18.92
CA LYS A 40 -11.49 8.67 19.10
C LYS A 40 -10.46 9.05 20.16
N LEU A 41 -9.35 9.63 19.74
CA LEU A 41 -8.34 10.17 20.64
C LEU A 41 -8.89 11.48 21.21
N GLU A 42 -9.12 11.51 22.53
CA GLU A 42 -9.58 12.72 23.25
C GLU A 42 -8.47 13.80 23.37
N LYS A 43 -7.22 13.46 23.06
CA LYS A 43 -6.09 14.40 23.14
C LYS A 43 -5.59 14.76 21.74
N PHE A 44 -5.58 16.06 21.48
CA PHE A 44 -4.91 16.71 20.36
C PHE A 44 -3.41 16.39 20.39
N ASP A 45 -3.03 15.30 19.75
CA ASP A 45 -1.64 14.93 19.53
C ASP A 45 -1.15 15.66 18.27
N TRP A 46 -0.16 16.53 18.43
CA TRP A 46 0.37 17.41 17.36
C TRP A 46 0.77 16.67 16.07
N TYR A 47 1.20 15.42 16.19
CA TYR A 47 1.60 14.61 15.04
C TYR A 47 0.39 14.14 14.21
N ILE A 48 -0.81 14.07 14.79
CA ILE A 48 -2.05 13.72 14.07
C ILE A 48 -2.48 14.90 13.19
N GLU A 49 -2.35 16.13 13.68
CA GLU A 49 -2.59 17.34 12.88
C GLU A 49 -1.60 17.43 11.71
N ALA A 50 -0.30 17.18 11.98
CA ALA A 50 0.75 17.29 10.97
C ALA A 50 0.71 16.17 9.92
N LEU A 51 0.38 14.94 10.31
CA LEU A 51 0.42 13.76 9.43
C LEU A 51 -0.95 13.40 8.86
N GLY A 52 -2.04 13.95 9.42
CA GLY A 52 -3.41 13.65 9.05
C GLY A 52 -3.65 12.13 9.01
N PRO A 53 -4.18 11.56 7.91
CA PRO A 53 -4.47 10.13 7.81
C PRO A 53 -3.22 9.24 7.83
N PHE A 54 -2.02 9.80 7.65
CA PHE A 54 -0.76 9.03 7.68
C PHE A 54 -0.24 8.79 9.10
N HIS A 55 -0.83 9.40 10.13
CA HIS A 55 -0.38 9.24 11.51
C HIS A 55 -0.34 7.77 11.95
N ILE A 56 -1.25 6.94 11.43
CA ILE A 56 -1.33 5.50 11.70
C ILE A 56 -0.13 4.72 11.14
N LEU A 57 0.49 5.21 10.07
CA LEU A 57 1.69 4.56 9.53
C LEU A 57 2.85 4.68 10.52
N ILE A 58 2.87 5.72 11.35
CA ILE A 58 3.96 6.03 12.28
C ILE A 58 3.66 5.53 13.70
N SER A 59 2.39 5.61 14.15
CA SER A 59 2.00 5.29 15.53
C SER A 59 0.76 4.39 15.59
N SER A 60 0.74 3.47 16.56
CA SER A 60 -0.45 2.67 16.89
C SER A 60 -1.30 3.25 18.02
N LYS A 61 -0.91 4.42 18.58
CA LYS A 61 -1.56 5.01 19.76
C LYS A 61 -3.05 5.35 19.57
N GLY A 62 -3.50 5.49 18.33
CA GLY A 62 -4.91 5.70 17.97
C GLY A 62 -5.71 4.44 17.66
N LEU A 63 -5.13 3.24 17.75
CA LEU A 63 -5.80 2.00 17.32
C LEU A 63 -6.24 1.13 18.49
N ASN A 64 -7.31 0.36 18.30
CA ASN A 64 -7.63 -0.76 19.17
C ASN A 64 -6.71 -1.98 18.90
N SER A 65 -6.85 -3.05 19.68
CA SER A 65 -6.02 -4.25 19.53
C SER A 65 -6.13 -4.90 18.15
N VAL A 66 -7.30 -4.81 17.51
CA VAL A 66 -7.54 -5.33 16.15
C VAL A 66 -6.83 -4.46 15.13
N GLY A 67 -7.05 -3.15 15.14
CA GLY A 67 -6.39 -2.22 14.22
C GLY A 67 -4.86 -2.25 14.35
N ALA A 68 -4.34 -2.33 15.57
CA ALA A 68 -2.90 -2.42 15.82
C ALA A 68 -2.28 -3.71 15.25
N LYS A 69 -3.05 -4.81 15.20
CA LYS A 69 -2.61 -6.08 14.58
C LYS A 69 -2.57 -5.99 13.05
N TRP A 70 -3.50 -5.26 12.44
CA TRP A 70 -3.56 -5.08 10.97
C TRP A 70 -2.59 -4.02 10.44
N ARG A 71 -2.13 -3.08 11.29
CA ARG A 71 -1.14 -2.06 10.91
C ARG A 71 0.13 -2.60 10.23
N PRO A 72 0.85 -3.61 10.77
CA PRO A 72 2.02 -4.15 10.07
C PRO A 72 1.67 -4.78 8.72
N VAL A 73 0.48 -5.39 8.58
CA VAL A 73 0.01 -5.95 7.31
C VAL A 73 -0.19 -4.82 6.29
N LEU A 74 -0.79 -3.70 6.70
CA LEU A 74 -0.93 -2.51 5.87
C LEU A 74 0.42 -1.96 5.41
N LEU A 75 1.37 -1.83 6.34
CA LEU A 75 2.72 -1.33 6.02
C LEU A 75 3.44 -2.24 5.01
N LEU A 76 3.38 -3.56 5.21
CA LEU A 76 3.96 -4.53 4.27
C LEU A 76 3.27 -4.49 2.91
N ALA A 77 1.93 -4.34 2.88
CA ALA A 77 1.17 -4.22 1.63
C ALA A 77 1.56 -2.97 0.83
N ILE A 78 1.71 -1.83 1.51
CA ILE A 78 2.15 -0.57 0.88
C ILE A 78 3.56 -0.75 0.30
N ILE A 79 4.50 -1.30 1.08
CA ILE A 79 5.88 -1.53 0.63
C ILE A 79 5.92 -2.48 -0.58
N ALA A 80 5.17 -3.58 -0.54
CA ALA A 80 5.09 -4.55 -1.64
C ALA A 80 4.47 -3.94 -2.90
N THR A 81 3.47 -3.07 -2.75
CA THR A 81 2.83 -2.38 -3.87
C THR A 81 3.80 -1.38 -4.51
N ILE A 82 4.49 -0.57 -3.69
CA ILE A 82 5.48 0.40 -4.16
C ILE A 82 6.64 -0.32 -4.85
N SER A 83 7.19 -1.38 -4.26
CA SER A 83 8.30 -2.13 -4.85
C SER A 83 7.91 -2.77 -6.18
N SER A 84 6.68 -3.30 -6.28
CA SER A 84 6.14 -3.86 -7.52
C SER A 84 5.98 -2.77 -8.59
N PHE A 85 5.54 -1.57 -8.21
CA PHE A 85 5.40 -0.44 -9.13
C PHE A 85 6.76 0.08 -9.61
N ILE A 86 7.76 0.14 -8.72
CA ILE A 86 9.16 0.46 -9.05
C ILE A 86 9.72 -0.60 -10.00
N ALA A 87 9.52 -1.89 -9.73
CA ALA A 87 9.97 -2.97 -10.60
C ALA A 87 9.36 -2.89 -12.01
N LEU A 88 8.06 -2.55 -12.11
CA LEU A 88 7.40 -2.32 -13.39
C LEU A 88 7.94 -1.07 -14.12
N SER A 89 8.30 -0.02 -13.38
CA SER A 89 8.76 1.26 -13.93
C SER A 89 10.23 1.22 -14.38
N TYR A 90 11.12 0.65 -13.57
CA TYR A 90 12.56 0.60 -13.83
C TYR A 90 13.01 -0.67 -14.56
N GLY A 91 12.24 -1.76 -14.47
CA GLY A 91 12.61 -3.03 -15.09
C GLY A 91 12.53 -3.04 -16.62
N GLY A 92 12.02 -1.98 -17.26
CA GLY A 92 11.86 -1.93 -18.72
C GLY A 92 10.89 -2.97 -19.28
N LEU A 93 10.19 -3.70 -18.43
CA LEU A 93 9.39 -4.88 -18.76
C LEU A 93 8.19 -4.55 -19.67
N CYS A 94 7.42 -3.51 -19.34
CA CYS A 94 6.40 -2.98 -20.26
C CYS A 94 6.96 -1.88 -21.20
N HIS A 95 8.29 -1.76 -21.31
CA HIS A 95 8.98 -0.73 -22.11
C HIS A 95 10.14 -1.30 -22.96
N ALA A 96 9.92 -2.41 -23.66
CA ALA A 96 10.86 -2.86 -24.69
C ALA A 96 10.20 -3.78 -25.74
N ARG A 97 9.41 -3.18 -26.63
CA ARG A 97 9.39 -3.53 -28.07
C ARG A 97 8.62 -2.44 -28.81
N ALA A 98 9.38 -1.48 -29.34
CA ALA A 98 9.02 -0.84 -30.60
C ALA A 98 9.26 -1.85 -31.73
#